data_AF-A0A8S2TDB8-F1
#
_entry.id   AF-A0A8S2TDB8-F1
#
_cell.length_a   1.000
_cell.length_b   1.000
_cell.length_c   1.000
_cell.angle_alpha   90.00
_cell.angle_beta   90.00
_cell.angle_gamma   90.00
#
_symmetry.space_group_name_H-M   'P 1'
#
loop_
_entity.id
_entity.type
_entity.pdbx_description
1 polymer ?
#
loop_
_entity_poly.entity_id
_entity_poly.type
_entity_poly.pdbx_seq_one_letter_code
_entity_poly.pdbx_strand_id
1 'polypeptide(L)'
;STGDCVIAINTRHVALRNDAWRSEALHIKREYAKTRYDIPLFKLHELDPTKVLHLCVLSCMPSDSIRRYDMARLYTFPDDAVPVHLIKNVCDQIRGSRVIPKRLDDLTPNDTKTFPQMFKWPKELVLDDLDRDKFVRVVPPEEIPKREVMLGQRAGKQNYWFHVPTSRHEEVKIN
;
A
#
# COMPACT_ATOMS: atom_id res chain seq x y z
N SER A 1 24.47 -24.43 0.77
CA SER A 1 24.09 -23.25 1.58
C SER A 1 23.04 -23.67 2.59
N THR A 2 23.27 -23.37 3.86
CA THR A 2 22.30 -23.54 4.94
C THR A 2 21.42 -22.28 4.93
N GLY A 3 20.18 -22.39 4.47
CA GLY A 3 19.27 -21.25 4.33
C GLY A 3 17.89 -21.63 4.82
N ASP A 4 17.31 -20.80 5.67
CA ASP A 4 16.03 -21.10 6.30
C ASP A 4 14.85 -20.79 5.37
N CYS A 5 13.70 -21.40 5.67
CA CYS A 5 12.44 -21.08 4.99
C CYS A 5 11.76 -19.91 5.71
N VAL A 6 11.35 -18.91 4.95
CA VAL A 6 10.71 -17.70 5.50
C VAL A 6 9.30 -17.59 4.93
N ILE A 7 8.33 -17.37 5.81
CA ILE A 7 6.94 -17.13 5.45
C ILE A 7 6.60 -15.69 5.80
N ALA A 8 6.22 -14.90 4.79
CA ALA A 8 5.73 -13.53 4.96
C ALA A 8 4.22 -13.50 4.66
N ILE A 9 3.44 -13.03 5.62
CA ILE A 9 1.98 -12.88 5.54
C ILE A 9 1.61 -11.40 5.49
N ASN A 10 0.34 -11.11 5.16
CA ASN A 10 -0.18 -9.74 5.09
C ASN A 10 0.61 -8.81 4.15
N THR A 11 1.16 -9.36 3.06
CA THR A 11 1.94 -8.54 2.13
C THR A 11 1.08 -7.48 1.43
N ARG A 12 -0.25 -7.63 1.38
CA ARG A 12 -1.17 -6.60 0.86
C ARG A 12 -1.11 -5.30 1.65
N HIS A 13 -0.86 -5.39 2.96
CA HIS A 13 -0.88 -4.26 3.89
C HIS A 13 0.50 -3.65 4.17
N VAL A 14 1.48 -3.89 3.29
CA VAL A 14 2.81 -3.29 3.43
C VAL A 14 2.77 -1.77 3.26
N ALA A 15 3.62 -1.09 4.02
CA ALA A 15 3.82 0.35 3.92
C ALA A 15 5.24 0.63 3.43
N LEU A 16 5.35 1.45 2.37
CA LEU A 16 6.63 1.98 1.92
C LEU A 16 6.92 3.32 2.59
N ARG A 17 8.20 3.72 2.57
CA ARG A 17 8.64 5.00 3.13
C ARG A 17 8.23 6.15 2.20
N ASN A 18 7.71 7.23 2.78
CA ASN A 18 7.33 8.46 2.07
C ASN A 18 6.35 8.18 0.91
N ASP A 19 6.54 8.84 -0.24
CA ASP A 19 5.71 8.68 -1.44
C ASP A 19 6.26 7.64 -2.43
N ALA A 20 7.03 6.66 -1.92
CA ALA A 20 7.64 5.61 -2.74
C ALA A 20 6.63 4.85 -3.61
N TRP A 21 5.37 4.76 -3.16
CA TRP A 21 4.29 4.17 -3.95
C TRP A 21 4.06 4.86 -5.30
N ARG A 22 4.27 6.18 -5.37
CA ARG A 22 4.08 6.99 -6.57
C ARG A 22 5.39 7.27 -7.30
N SER A 23 6.48 7.46 -6.56
CA SER A 23 7.77 7.84 -7.15
C SER A 23 8.49 6.66 -7.79
N GLU A 24 8.36 5.46 -7.22
CA GLU A 24 9.11 4.29 -7.65
C GLU A 24 8.31 3.45 -8.67
N ALA A 25 9.04 2.80 -9.59
CA ALA A 25 8.46 1.97 -10.63
C ALA A 25 9.31 0.72 -10.91
N LEU A 26 8.63 -0.37 -11.30
CA LEU A 26 9.29 -1.53 -11.89
C LEU A 26 9.61 -1.25 -13.36
N HIS A 27 10.89 -1.25 -13.68
CA HIS A 27 11.39 -1.06 -15.04
C HIS A 27 11.60 -2.40 -15.73
N ILE A 28 10.80 -2.69 -16.75
CA ILE A 28 10.93 -3.90 -17.57
C ILE A 28 11.44 -3.51 -18.94
N LYS A 29 12.66 -3.98 -19.27
CA LYS A 29 13.22 -3.89 -20.62
C LYS A 29 13.07 -5.24 -21.30
N ARG A 30 12.31 -5.30 -22.40
CA ARG A 30 12.30 -6.49 -23.27
C ARG A 30 13.41 -6.39 -24.30
N GLU A 31 13.78 -7.53 -24.89
CA GLU A 31 14.85 -7.64 -25.88
C GLU A 31 14.54 -6.89 -27.19
N TYR A 32 13.25 -6.72 -27.52
CA TYR A 32 12.81 -6.04 -28.74
C TYR A 32 12.83 -4.52 -28.63
N ALA A 33 13.23 -3.87 -29.72
CA ALA A 33 13.29 -2.41 -29.83
C ALA A 33 11.94 -1.74 -29.42
N LYS A 34 12.04 -0.61 -28.73
CA LYS A 34 10.91 0.21 -28.23
C LYS A 34 9.96 -0.47 -27.23
N THR A 35 10.35 -1.60 -26.64
CA THR A 35 9.50 -2.34 -25.70
C THR A 35 10.03 -2.23 -24.26
N ARG A 36 9.99 -1.01 -23.72
CA ARG A 36 10.22 -0.73 -22.30
C ARG A 36 8.89 -0.38 -21.65
N TYR A 37 8.60 -0.99 -20.50
CA TYR A 37 7.44 -0.68 -19.69
C TYR A 37 7.91 -0.29 -18.29
N ASP A 38 7.40 0.84 -17.82
CA ASP A 38 7.60 1.29 -16.46
C ASP A 38 6.25 1.20 -15.75
N ILE A 39 6.16 0.29 -14.76
CA ILE A 39 4.93 0.03 -14.02
C ILE A 39 5.10 0.66 -12.63
N PRO A 40 4.29 1.67 -12.25
CA PRO A 40 4.42 2.27 -10.94
C PRO A 40 4.06 1.25 -9.85
N LEU A 41 4.71 1.35 -8.70
CA LEU A 41 4.61 0.35 -7.64
C LEU A 41 3.20 0.15 -7.10
N PHE A 42 2.39 1.22 -6.99
CA PHE A 42 0.99 1.09 -6.56
C PHE A 42 0.18 0.19 -7.52
N LYS A 43 0.40 0.34 -8.84
CA LYS A 43 -0.30 -0.44 -9.86
C LYS A 43 0.19 -1.88 -9.91
N LEU A 44 1.48 -2.09 -9.69
CA LEU A 44 2.05 -3.42 -9.54
C LEU A 44 1.44 -4.15 -8.34
N HIS A 45 1.27 -3.45 -7.22
CA HIS A 45 0.73 -4.00 -5.98
C HIS A 45 -0.76 -4.30 -6.04
N GLU A 46 -1.54 -3.50 -6.79
CA GLU A 46 -2.94 -3.79 -7.08
C GLU A 46 -3.10 -5.07 -7.92
N LEU A 47 -2.16 -5.32 -8.85
CA LEU A 47 -2.17 -6.53 -9.67
C LEU A 47 -1.67 -7.76 -8.91
N ASP A 48 -0.56 -7.63 -8.19
CA ASP A 48 0.05 -8.68 -7.40
C ASP A 48 0.58 -8.11 -6.07
N PRO A 49 -0.15 -8.29 -4.95
CA PRO A 49 0.21 -7.76 -3.64
C PRO A 49 1.44 -8.43 -3.00
N THR A 50 1.99 -9.49 -3.62
CA THR A 50 3.21 -10.15 -3.12
C THR A 50 4.46 -9.66 -3.83
N LYS A 51 4.31 -9.09 -5.04
CA LYS A 51 5.42 -8.83 -5.95
C LYS A 51 6.39 -7.79 -5.42
N VAL A 52 5.87 -6.76 -4.77
CA VAL A 52 6.68 -5.67 -4.21
C VAL A 52 7.68 -6.21 -3.20
N LEU A 53 7.19 -6.98 -2.22
CA LEU A 53 8.04 -7.59 -1.20
C LEU A 53 9.06 -8.56 -1.81
N HIS A 54 8.62 -9.38 -2.77
CA HIS A 54 9.50 -10.30 -3.49
C HIS A 54 10.65 -9.56 -4.21
N LEU A 55 10.35 -8.45 -4.89
CA LEU A 55 11.36 -7.62 -5.56
C LEU A 55 12.31 -6.93 -4.58
N CYS A 56 11.79 -6.42 -3.46
CA CYS A 56 12.61 -5.84 -2.40
C CYS A 56 13.60 -6.86 -1.85
N VAL A 57 13.13 -8.06 -1.49
CA VAL A 57 14.00 -9.13 -0.98
C VAL A 57 15.03 -9.54 -2.04
N LEU A 58 14.60 -9.71 -3.30
CA LEU A 58 15.49 -10.03 -4.41
C LEU A 58 16.58 -8.98 -4.62
N SER A 59 16.26 -7.69 -4.44
CA SER A 59 17.21 -6.58 -4.59
C SER A 59 18.26 -6.51 -3.48
N CYS A 60 17.94 -7.03 -2.29
CA CYS A 60 18.86 -7.08 -1.16
C CYS A 60 19.80 -8.30 -1.22
N MET A 61 19.52 -9.29 -2.08
CA MET A 61 20.35 -10.48 -2.24
C MET A 61 21.50 -10.27 -3.25
N PRO A 62 22.67 -10.92 -3.03
CA PRO A 62 23.76 -10.91 -4.00
C PRO A 62 23.35 -11.59 -5.32
N SER A 63 23.94 -11.17 -6.43
CA SER A 63 23.61 -11.65 -7.78
C SER A 63 24.25 -12.99 -8.11
N ASP A 64 24.03 -14.00 -7.26
CA ASP A 64 24.61 -15.33 -7.41
C ASP A 64 23.61 -16.33 -8.02
N SER A 65 24.12 -17.44 -8.54
CA SER A 65 23.28 -18.53 -9.06
C SER A 65 22.40 -19.18 -7.99
N ILE A 66 22.85 -19.14 -6.73
CA ILE A 66 22.14 -19.70 -5.57
C ILE A 66 20.88 -18.88 -5.24
N ARG A 67 20.85 -17.59 -5.60
CA ARG A 67 19.73 -16.67 -5.33
C ARG A 67 18.38 -17.22 -5.77
N ARG A 68 18.32 -17.95 -6.89
CA ARG A 68 17.07 -18.56 -7.38
C ARG A 68 16.54 -19.63 -6.41
N TYR A 69 17.44 -20.42 -5.84
CA TYR A 69 17.09 -21.47 -4.87
C TYR A 69 16.72 -20.87 -3.51
N ASP A 70 17.40 -19.81 -3.08
CA ASP A 70 17.07 -19.12 -1.84
C ASP A 70 15.71 -18.42 -1.93
N MET A 71 15.41 -17.76 -3.06
CA MET A 71 14.09 -17.16 -3.30
C MET A 71 12.95 -18.19 -3.37
N ALA A 72 13.23 -19.45 -3.72
CA ALA A 72 12.24 -20.52 -3.69
C ALA A 72 11.86 -20.93 -2.25
N ARG A 73 12.64 -20.54 -1.24
CA ARG A 73 12.38 -20.76 0.19
C ARG A 73 11.59 -19.61 0.84
N LEU A 74 11.32 -18.54 0.09
CA LEU A 74 10.47 -17.43 0.52
C LEU A 74 9.03 -17.68 0.08
N TYR A 75 8.16 -17.91 1.05
CA TYR A 75 6.72 -17.97 0.83
C TYR A 75 6.08 -16.64 1.18
N THR A 76 5.30 -16.09 0.26
CA THR A 76 4.61 -14.80 0.42
C THR A 76 3.12 -14.96 0.25
N PHE A 77 2.35 -14.49 1.22
CA PHE A 77 0.89 -14.54 1.22
C PHE A 77 0.32 -13.12 1.36
N PRO A 78 -0.67 -12.75 0.53
CA PRO A 78 -1.26 -11.40 0.56
C PRO A 78 -1.91 -11.07 1.88
N ASP A 79 -2.55 -12.07 2.50
CA ASP A 79 -3.38 -11.98 3.69
C ASP A 79 -2.89 -13.06 4.70
N ASP A 80 -3.65 -13.32 5.76
CA ASP A 80 -3.30 -14.26 6.83
C ASP A 80 -3.52 -15.75 6.50
N ALA A 81 -4.08 -16.05 5.33
CA ALA A 81 -4.43 -17.42 4.94
C ALA A 81 -3.20 -18.23 4.49
N VAL A 82 -2.50 -18.85 5.44
CA VAL A 82 -1.36 -19.74 5.18
C VAL A 82 -1.81 -21.22 5.18
N PRO A 83 -1.36 -22.04 4.22
CA PRO A 83 -1.62 -23.48 4.22
C PRO A 83 -1.16 -24.17 5.51
N VAL A 84 -2.01 -25.06 6.04
CA VAL A 84 -1.80 -25.77 7.32
C VAL A 84 -0.46 -26.50 7.37
N HIS A 85 -0.03 -27.10 6.27
CA HIS A 85 1.23 -27.85 6.21
C HIS A 85 2.47 -26.96 6.38
N LEU A 86 2.40 -25.68 6.00
CA LEU A 86 3.49 -24.73 6.22
C LEU A 86 3.50 -24.24 7.67
N ILE A 87 2.32 -23.88 8.21
CA ILE A 87 2.19 -23.40 9.61
C ILE A 87 2.72 -24.44 10.61
N LYS A 88 2.44 -25.72 10.38
CA LYS A 88 2.91 -26.82 11.25
C LYS A 88 4.44 -26.89 11.40
N ASN A 89 5.18 -26.34 10.44
CA ASN A 89 6.63 -26.38 10.40
C ASN A 89 7.28 -25.05 10.83
N VAL A 90 6.49 -24.06 11.27
CA VAL A 90 7.01 -22.77 11.72
C VAL A 90 7.64 -22.94 13.11
N CYS A 91 8.94 -22.67 13.22
CA CYS A 91 9.67 -22.77 14.48
C CYS A 91 9.64 -21.46 15.30
N ASP A 92 9.64 -20.31 14.63
CA ASP A 92 9.75 -19.00 15.30
C ASP A 92 9.05 -17.89 14.50
N GLN A 93 8.73 -16.78 15.18
CA GLN A 93 8.15 -15.58 14.60
C GLN A 93 9.12 -14.39 14.72
N ILE A 94 9.58 -13.90 13.57
CA ILE A 94 10.45 -12.72 13.52
C ILE A 94 9.66 -11.48 13.94
N ARG A 95 10.19 -10.72 14.91
CA ARG A 95 9.60 -9.45 15.33
C ARG A 95 9.67 -8.44 14.19
N GLY A 96 8.58 -7.70 13.97
CA GLY A 96 8.57 -6.62 12.99
C GLY A 96 9.65 -5.59 13.27
N SER A 97 10.35 -5.13 12.23
CA SER A 97 11.44 -4.16 12.36
C SER A 97 11.00 -2.79 12.87
N ARG A 98 9.71 -2.46 12.72
CA ARG A 98 9.13 -1.17 13.08
C ARG A 98 7.94 -1.35 14.02
N VAL A 99 7.90 -0.53 15.07
CA VAL A 99 6.72 -0.36 15.92
C VAL A 99 5.67 0.43 15.15
N ILE A 100 4.48 -0.13 15.02
CA ILE A 100 3.35 0.53 14.34
C ILE A 100 2.88 1.69 15.25
N PRO A 101 2.89 2.95 14.76
CA PRO A 101 2.41 4.07 15.55
C PRO A 101 0.90 3.93 15.79
N LYS A 102 0.46 4.28 17.00
CA LYS A 102 -0.97 4.34 17.33
C LYS A 102 -1.60 5.56 16.66
N ARG A 103 -2.81 5.40 16.12
CA ARG A 103 -3.60 6.54 15.61
C ARG A 103 -4.23 7.27 16.80
N LEU A 104 -4.65 8.52 16.60
CA LEU A 104 -5.30 9.31 17.65
C LEU A 104 -6.54 8.61 18.21
N ASP A 105 -7.27 7.89 17.37
CA ASP A 105 -8.49 7.16 17.72
C ASP A 105 -8.20 5.92 18.60
N ASP A 106 -6.98 5.40 18.54
CA ASP A 106 -6.54 4.22 19.30
C ASP A 106 -5.98 4.58 20.69
N LEU A 107 -5.85 5.88 21.01
CA LEU A 107 -5.31 6.32 22.30
C LEU A 107 -6.33 6.14 23.42
N THR A 108 -5.89 5.65 24.57
CA THR A 108 -6.77 5.58 25.73
C THR A 108 -6.99 6.98 26.33
N PRO A 109 -8.16 7.26 26.92
CA PRO A 109 -8.42 8.55 27.56
C PRO A 109 -7.41 8.92 28.66
N ASN A 110 -6.78 7.90 29.27
CA ASN A 110 -5.74 8.09 30.27
C ASN A 110 -4.43 8.60 29.65
N ASP A 111 -4.02 8.04 28.51
CA ASP A 111 -2.83 8.48 27.79
C ASP A 111 -3.00 9.93 27.32
N THR A 112 -4.19 10.28 26.83
CA THR A 112 -4.51 11.65 26.40
C THR A 112 -4.45 12.65 27.56
N LYS A 113 -4.96 12.30 28.75
CA LYS A 113 -4.91 13.16 29.94
C LYS A 113 -3.51 13.29 30.53
N THR A 114 -2.69 12.28 30.38
CA THR A 114 -1.30 12.28 30.86
C THR A 114 -0.44 13.25 30.04
N PHE A 115 -0.78 13.45 28.76
CA PHE A 115 -0.06 14.38 27.90
C PHE A 115 -0.39 15.84 28.27
N PRO A 116 0.61 16.68 28.60
CA PRO A 116 0.36 18.05 29.04
C PRO A 116 -0.14 18.93 27.88
N GLN A 117 -1.06 19.84 28.18
CA GLN A 117 -1.47 20.87 27.24
C GLN A 117 -0.33 21.87 27.03
N MET A 118 0.19 21.97 25.81
CA MET A 118 1.35 22.80 25.50
C MET A 118 1.04 24.29 25.42
N PHE A 119 -0.20 24.68 25.12
CA PHE A 119 -0.59 26.08 24.95
C PHE A 119 -2.09 26.30 25.19
N LYS A 120 -2.44 27.52 25.62
CA LYS A 120 -3.83 27.95 25.84
C LYS A 120 -4.27 28.80 24.66
N TRP A 121 -5.38 28.43 24.04
CA TRP A 121 -5.97 29.21 22.95
C TRP A 121 -6.62 30.50 23.49
N PRO A 122 -6.50 31.65 22.79
CA PRO A 122 -7.24 32.85 23.14
C PRO A 122 -8.74 32.64 22.90
N LYS A 123 -9.57 33.19 23.80
CA LYS A 123 -11.03 32.98 23.78
C LYS A 123 -11.73 33.57 22.55
N GLU A 124 -11.10 34.54 21.91
CA GLU A 124 -11.60 35.24 20.72
C GLU A 124 -11.30 34.48 19.41
N LEU A 125 -10.55 33.37 19.48
CA LEU A 125 -10.26 32.56 18.30
C LEU A 125 -11.50 31.78 17.88
N VAL A 126 -12.23 32.30 16.89
CA VAL A 126 -13.26 31.54 16.18
C VAL A 126 -12.56 30.67 15.14
N LEU A 127 -12.57 29.35 15.36
CA LEU A 127 -12.10 28.37 14.38
C LEU A 127 -13.21 28.10 13.36
N ASP A 128 -13.52 29.07 12.50
CA ASP A 128 -14.62 28.97 11.53
C ASP A 128 -14.41 27.88 10.45
N ASP A 129 -13.17 27.44 10.25
CA ASP A 129 -12.77 26.58 9.13
C ASP A 129 -12.60 25.09 9.47
N LEU A 130 -12.86 24.67 10.71
CA LEU A 130 -12.67 23.28 11.17
C LEU A 130 -13.96 22.59 11.65
N ASP A 131 -15.13 23.05 11.18
CA ASP A 131 -16.33 22.21 11.21
C ASP A 131 -16.04 20.93 10.41
N ARG A 132 -15.72 19.83 11.10
CA ARG A 132 -15.53 18.50 10.51
C ARG A 132 -16.73 18.07 9.67
N ASP A 133 -17.91 18.66 9.91
CA ASP A 133 -19.14 18.39 9.20
C ASP A 133 -19.24 19.09 7.84
N LYS A 134 -18.42 20.11 7.55
CA LYS A 134 -18.46 20.83 6.25
C LYS A 134 -17.63 20.17 5.15
N PHE A 135 -16.71 19.26 5.49
CA PHE A 135 -15.85 18.58 4.50
C PHE A 135 -16.35 17.20 4.05
N VAL A 136 -17.37 16.64 4.72
CA VAL A 136 -18.10 15.48 4.19
C VAL A 136 -19.29 15.99 3.37
N ARG A 137 -19.01 16.60 2.22
CA ARG A 137 -20.02 16.55 1.16
C ARG A 137 -20.05 15.10 0.69
N VAL A 138 -21.03 14.33 1.18
CA VAL A 138 -21.45 13.12 0.47
C VAL A 138 -22.02 13.61 -0.85
N VAL A 139 -21.16 13.69 -1.88
CA VAL A 139 -21.59 13.99 -3.23
C VAL A 139 -22.41 12.79 -3.69
N PRO A 140 -23.71 12.94 -4.01
CA PRO A 140 -24.49 11.86 -4.58
C PRO A 140 -23.75 11.29 -5.79
N PRO A 141 -23.81 9.97 -6.06
CA PRO A 141 -23.07 9.36 -7.18
C PRO A 141 -23.34 10.04 -8.54
N GLU A 142 -24.48 10.70 -8.66
CA GLU A 142 -24.96 11.44 -9.82
C GLU A 142 -24.22 12.77 -10.06
N GLU A 143 -23.71 13.43 -9.00
CA GLU A 143 -23.02 14.73 -9.08
C GLU A 143 -21.50 14.61 -9.24
N ILE A 144 -20.93 13.39 -9.15
CA ILE A 144 -19.50 13.19 -9.35
C ILE A 144 -19.18 13.43 -10.83
N PRO A 145 -18.42 14.48 -11.20
CA PRO A 145 -18.09 14.72 -12.60
C PRO A 145 -17.30 13.53 -13.11
N LYS A 146 -17.85 12.82 -14.10
CA LYS A 146 -17.15 11.76 -14.83
C LYS A 146 -15.95 12.39 -15.53
N ARG A 147 -14.78 12.35 -14.89
CA ARG A 147 -13.54 12.79 -15.53
C ARG A 147 -13.13 11.74 -16.56
N GLU A 148 -13.41 12.01 -17.82
CA GLU A 148 -12.80 11.29 -18.92
C GLU A 148 -11.33 11.71 -19.01
N VAL A 149 -10.43 10.83 -18.59
CA VAL A 149 -8.98 11.07 -18.68
C VAL A 149 -8.48 10.43 -19.97
N MET A 150 -8.16 11.25 -20.98
CA MET A 150 -7.49 10.81 -22.21
C MET A 150 -6.04 10.43 -21.91
N LEU A 151 -5.74 9.14 -21.81
CA LEU A 151 -4.38 8.62 -21.68
C LEU A 151 -3.69 8.51 -23.04
N GLY A 152 -3.41 9.66 -23.65
CA GLY A 152 -2.50 9.81 -24.80
C GLY A 152 -3.03 9.31 -26.16
N GLN A 153 -2.71 10.05 -27.22
CA GLN A 153 -2.92 9.61 -28.59
C GLN A 153 -1.76 8.71 -29.03
N ARG A 154 -2.03 7.44 -29.33
CA ARG A 154 -1.12 6.60 -30.12
C ARG A 154 -1.63 6.60 -31.55
N ALA A 155 -0.77 7.00 -32.49
CA ALA A 155 -1.11 7.06 -33.92
C ALA A 155 -1.74 5.74 -34.40
N GLY A 156 -3.03 5.79 -34.73
CA GLY A 156 -3.68 4.84 -35.63
C GLY A 156 -4.64 3.79 -35.07
N LYS A 157 -4.95 3.69 -33.76
CA LYS A 157 -6.01 2.76 -33.27
C LYS A 157 -6.82 3.32 -32.08
N GLN A 158 -8.11 2.96 -32.09
CA GLN A 158 -9.25 3.38 -31.27
C GLN A 158 -8.95 4.02 -29.89
N ASN A 159 -9.68 5.09 -29.58
CA ASN A 159 -9.73 5.72 -28.27
C ASN A 159 -10.37 4.76 -27.26
N TYR A 160 -9.64 4.39 -26.21
CA TYR A 160 -10.20 3.65 -25.08
C TYR A 160 -10.59 4.64 -23.99
N TRP A 161 -11.89 4.79 -23.76
CA TRP A 161 -12.44 5.55 -22.64
C TRP A 161 -12.60 4.60 -21.45
N PHE A 162 -12.06 4.96 -20.30
CA PHE A 162 -12.29 4.25 -19.05
C PHE A 162 -12.99 5.16 -18.06
N HIS A 163 -14.01 4.63 -17.39
CA HIS A 163 -14.63 5.26 -16.23
C HIS A 163 -13.82 4.94 -14.98
N VAL A 164 -13.24 5.96 -14.36
CA VAL A 164 -12.58 5.84 -13.05
C VAL A 164 -13.50 6.49 -12.02
N PRO A 165 -14.06 5.74 -11.06
CA PRO A 165 -14.82 6.34 -9.97
C PRO A 165 -13.87 7.09 -9.02
N THR A 166 -14.19 8.34 -8.72
CA THR A 166 -13.31 9.29 -8.01
C THR A 166 -13.48 9.34 -6.49
N SER A 167 -14.19 8.40 -5.87
CA SER A 167 -14.42 8.41 -4.41
C SER A 167 -13.93 7.11 -3.75
N ARG A 168 -12.81 7.20 -3.01
CA ARG A 168 -12.49 6.25 -1.92
C ARG A 168 -13.22 6.70 -0.66
N HIS A 169 -14.48 6.33 -0.50
CA HIS A 169 -15.15 6.29 0.80
C HIS A 169 -16.28 5.26 0.71
N GLU A 170 -16.00 4.02 1.11
CA GLU A 170 -17.02 3.10 1.58
C GLU A 170 -16.79 2.90 3.08
N GLU A 171 -17.45 3.73 3.89
CA GLU A 171 -17.74 3.39 5.28
C GLU A 171 -19.02 2.56 5.27
N VAL A 172 -18.88 1.25 5.42
CA VAL A 172 -19.99 0.36 5.76
C VAL A 172 -20.34 0.59 7.22
N LYS A 173 -21.41 1.33 7.50
CA LYS A 173 -22.07 1.33 8.81
C LYS A 173 -22.95 0.09 8.90
N ILE A 174 -22.58 -0.83 9.77
CA ILE A 174 -23.43 -1.97 10.17
C ILE A 174 -24.27 -1.50 11.36
N ASN A 175 -25.59 -1.49 11.19
CA ASN A 175 -26.57 -1.51 12.28
C ASN A 175 -26.99 -2.96 12.52
#